data_AF-A0A933E427-F1
#
_entry.id   AF-A0A933E427-F1
#
_cell.length_a   1.000
_cell.length_b   1.000
_cell.length_c   1.000
_cell.angle_alpha   90.00
_cell.angle_beta   90.00
_cell.angle_gamma   90.00
#
_symmetry.space_group_name_H-M   'P 1'
#
loop_
_entity.id
_entity.type
_entity.pdbx_description
1 polymer ?
#
loop_
_entity_poly.entity_id
_entity_poly.type
_entity_poly.pdbx_seq_one_letter_code
_entity_poly.pdbx_strand_id
1 'polypeptide(L)'
;MGKPLRVRVPPWAQVRNLQAVSVRLASLGGQLALNFQGKNELAILKMEQQNNTLSQLVISVAKRPTIITVFCIIGFIGTPFVFGGLLIPSARTFLIQQYGLLFVPITILSSLLGLIGLIGCWKMRKWGVYFYTAMAVISIGYGLVVGIPGILGYILPLVILGVGFANLKKMG
;
A
#
# COMPACT_ATOMS: atom_id res chain seq x y z
N MET A 1 -46.83 -30.67 70.62
CA MET A 1 -45.56 -30.03 71.02
C MET A 1 -44.45 -31.06 71.03
N GLY A 2 -43.67 -31.18 69.94
CA GLY A 2 -42.55 -32.11 69.83
C GLY A 2 -41.22 -31.35 69.94
N LYS A 3 -40.40 -31.68 70.93
CA LYS A 3 -39.07 -31.06 71.12
C LYS A 3 -38.09 -31.63 70.08
N PRO A 4 -37.30 -30.79 69.38
CA PRO A 4 -36.34 -31.27 68.40
C PRO A 4 -35.17 -31.98 69.09
N LEU A 5 -34.89 -33.19 68.64
CA LEU A 5 -33.75 -34.01 69.07
C LEU A 5 -32.45 -33.38 68.55
N ARG A 6 -31.60 -32.90 69.48
CA ARG A 6 -30.23 -32.49 69.16
C ARG A 6 -29.39 -33.72 68.85
N VAL A 7 -29.17 -33.96 67.57
CA VAL A 7 -28.19 -34.95 67.10
C VAL A 7 -26.79 -34.42 67.43
N ARG A 8 -26.11 -35.11 68.34
CA ARG A 8 -24.75 -34.76 68.79
C ARG A 8 -23.77 -35.33 67.76
N VAL A 9 -23.24 -34.47 66.88
CA VAL A 9 -22.27 -34.88 65.86
C VAL A 9 -20.93 -35.25 66.51
N PRO A 10 -20.32 -36.38 66.12
CA PRO A 10 -19.10 -36.88 66.74
C PRO A 10 -17.87 -36.04 66.33
N PRO A 11 -16.91 -35.85 67.23
CA PRO A 11 -15.78 -34.91 67.06
C PRO A 11 -14.85 -35.26 65.87
N TRP A 12 -14.81 -36.51 65.42
CA TRP A 12 -14.04 -36.92 64.24
C TRP A 12 -14.64 -36.43 62.91
N ALA A 13 -15.92 -36.05 62.86
CA ALA A 13 -16.56 -35.51 61.66
C ALA A 13 -16.03 -34.10 61.31
N GLN A 14 -15.53 -33.38 62.31
CA GLN A 14 -15.00 -32.02 62.15
C GLN A 14 -13.62 -32.00 61.47
N VAL A 15 -12.81 -33.04 61.69
CA VAL A 15 -11.45 -33.15 61.13
C VAL A 15 -11.47 -33.42 59.61
N ARG A 16 -12.45 -34.19 59.12
CA ARG A 16 -12.58 -34.48 57.69
C ARG A 16 -12.93 -33.25 56.84
N ASN A 17 -13.68 -32.29 57.39
CA ASN A 17 -14.00 -31.05 56.69
C ASN A 17 -12.77 -30.15 56.52
N LEU A 18 -11.83 -30.15 57.47
CA LEU A 18 -10.62 -29.34 57.37
C LEU A 18 -9.67 -29.84 56.27
N GLN A 19 -9.55 -31.15 56.09
CA GLN A 19 -8.75 -31.72 54.99
C GLN A 19 -9.40 -31.50 53.62
N ALA A 20 -10.73 -31.49 53.52
CA ALA A 20 -11.41 -31.19 52.26
C ALA A 20 -11.23 -29.71 51.83
N VAL A 21 -11.14 -28.79 52.80
CA VAL A 21 -10.95 -27.36 52.54
C VAL A 21 -9.51 -27.05 52.10
N SER A 22 -8.49 -27.70 52.67
CA SER A 22 -7.09 -27.47 52.28
C SER A 22 -6.80 -27.92 50.84
N VAL A 23 -7.38 -29.04 50.40
CA VAL A 23 -7.22 -29.53 49.02
C VAL A 23 -7.88 -28.60 48.00
N ARG A 24 -9.04 -28.01 48.33
CA ARG A 24 -9.72 -27.03 47.46
C ARG A 24 -8.91 -25.75 47.32
N LEU A 25 -8.32 -25.24 48.40
CA LEU A 25 -7.47 -24.03 48.37
C LEU A 25 -6.20 -24.22 47.53
N ALA A 26 -5.57 -25.40 47.60
CA ALA A 26 -4.41 -25.72 46.76
C ALA A 26 -4.78 -25.76 45.26
N SER A 27 -5.96 -26.31 44.90
CA SER A 27 -6.41 -26.37 43.50
C SER A 27 -6.79 -24.99 42.93
N LEU A 28 -7.34 -24.10 43.76
CA LEU A 28 -7.72 -22.74 43.35
C LEU A 28 -6.50 -21.86 43.08
N GLY A 29 -5.43 -22.00 43.87
CA GLY A 29 -4.16 -21.30 43.65
C GLY A 29 -3.53 -21.63 42.29
N GLY A 30 -3.57 -22.91 41.89
CA GLY A 30 -3.04 -23.35 40.59
C GLY A 30 -3.82 -22.82 39.39
N GLN A 31 -5.16 -22.76 39.46
CA GLN A 31 -5.98 -22.23 38.37
C GLN A 31 -5.82 -20.72 38.17
N LEU A 32 -5.64 -19.96 39.26
CA LEU A 32 -5.38 -18.52 39.19
C LEU A 32 -4.01 -18.21 38.56
N ALA A 33 -2.98 -19.00 38.87
CA ALA A 33 -1.65 -18.83 38.28
C ALA A 33 -1.64 -19.08 36.76
N LEU A 34 -2.33 -20.14 36.29
CA LEU A 34 -2.42 -20.45 34.86
C LEU A 34 -3.22 -19.39 34.07
N ASN A 35 -4.28 -18.83 34.66
CA ASN A 35 -5.08 -17.79 34.01
C ASN A 35 -4.32 -16.44 33.90
N PHE A 36 -3.49 -16.12 34.91
CA PHE A 36 -2.62 -14.94 34.85
C PHE A 36 -1.52 -15.09 33.80
N GLN A 37 -0.90 -16.27 33.68
CA GLN A 37 0.16 -16.50 32.69
C GLN A 37 -0.36 -16.39 31.25
N GLY A 38 -1.52 -17.00 30.94
CA GLY A 38 -2.11 -16.95 29.59
C GLY A 38 -2.54 -15.55 29.14
N LYS A 39 -2.95 -14.68 30.08
CA LYS A 39 -3.36 -13.30 29.76
C LYS A 39 -2.18 -12.42 29.36
N ASN A 40 -1.01 -12.69 29.94
CA ASN A 40 0.22 -11.94 29.67
C ASN A 40 0.80 -12.30 28.30
N GLU A 41 0.76 -13.59 27.92
CA GLU A 41 1.20 -14.02 26.59
C GLU A 41 0.32 -13.46 25.46
N LEU A 42 -1.00 -13.38 25.69
CA LEU A 42 -1.90 -12.79 24.71
C LEU A 42 -1.65 -11.28 24.48
N ALA A 43 -1.23 -10.56 25.53
CA ALA A 43 -0.87 -9.15 25.43
C ALA A 43 0.44 -8.97 24.66
N ILE A 44 1.44 -9.83 24.90
CA ILE A 44 2.72 -9.82 24.19
C ILE A 44 2.51 -10.09 22.69
N LEU A 45 1.69 -11.08 22.33
CA LEU A 45 1.38 -11.39 20.94
C LEU A 45 0.67 -10.24 20.20
N LYS A 46 -0.27 -9.56 20.87
CA LYS A 46 -0.94 -8.37 20.29
C LYS A 46 0.03 -7.22 20.06
N MET A 47 0.94 -6.97 21.00
CA MET A 47 1.94 -5.91 20.85
C MET A 47 2.95 -6.23 19.74
N GLU A 48 3.37 -7.48 19.59
CA GLU A 48 4.31 -7.89 18.54
C GLU A 48 3.69 -7.81 17.14
N GLN A 49 2.43 -8.24 17.00
CA GLN A 49 1.70 -8.12 15.72
C GLN A 49 1.49 -6.66 15.32
N GLN A 50 1.20 -5.79 16.28
CA GLN A 50 1.05 -4.36 16.03
C GLN A 50 2.39 -3.70 15.66
N ASN A 51 3.49 -4.08 16.31
CA ASN A 51 4.83 -3.58 15.99
C ASN A 51 5.31 -4.02 14.58
N ASN A 52 4.96 -5.23 14.16
CA ASN A 52 5.29 -5.73 12.82
C ASN A 52 4.52 -4.95 11.73
N THR A 53 3.25 -4.60 11.99
CA THR A 53 2.48 -3.71 11.09
C THR A 53 3.00 -2.27 11.07
N LEU A 54 3.40 -1.73 12.22
CA LEU A 54 4.02 -0.41 12.32
C LEU A 54 5.35 -0.36 11.58
N SER A 55 6.19 -1.38 11.70
CA SER A 55 7.47 -1.47 10.99
C SER A 55 7.28 -1.54 9.47
N GLN A 56 6.31 -2.32 8.99
CA GLN A 56 5.93 -2.38 7.57
C GLN A 56 5.44 -1.01 7.06
N LEU A 57 4.63 -0.30 7.87
CA LEU A 57 4.16 1.05 7.53
C LEU A 57 5.32 2.06 7.49
N VAL A 58 6.21 2.06 8.49
CA VAL A 58 7.33 3.01 8.58
C VAL A 58 8.35 2.79 7.46
N ILE A 59 8.65 1.53 7.11
CA ILE A 59 9.53 1.20 5.98
C ILE A 59 8.91 1.67 4.66
N SER A 60 7.59 1.57 4.53
CA SER A 60 6.90 2.09 3.35
C SER A 60 6.92 3.62 3.29
N VAL A 61 6.87 4.32 4.43
CA VAL A 61 6.71 5.79 4.52
C VAL A 61 8.04 6.51 4.33
N ALA A 62 9.15 5.96 4.83
CA ALA A 62 10.46 6.60 4.71
C ALA A 62 11.12 6.40 3.34
N LYS A 63 10.80 5.31 2.63
CA LYS A 63 11.43 4.99 1.35
C LYS A 63 10.59 5.52 0.19
N ARG A 64 11.15 6.48 -0.56
CA ARG A 64 10.57 6.91 -1.84
C ARG A 64 10.36 5.67 -2.71
N PRO A 65 9.13 5.39 -3.21
CA PRO A 65 8.87 4.20 -4.01
C PRO A 65 9.80 4.18 -5.22
N THR A 66 10.71 3.21 -5.23
CA THR A 66 11.74 3.02 -6.25
C THR A 66 11.14 2.95 -7.65
N ILE A 67 9.93 2.42 -7.76
CA ILE A 67 9.18 2.31 -9.01
C ILE A 67 8.97 3.68 -9.68
N ILE A 68 8.63 4.73 -8.91
CA ILE A 68 8.42 6.08 -9.47
C ILE A 68 9.72 6.63 -10.04
N THR A 69 10.84 6.41 -9.34
CA THR A 69 12.15 6.85 -9.84
C THR A 69 12.57 6.15 -11.11
N VAL A 70 12.31 4.84 -11.25
CA VAL A 70 12.61 4.10 -12.49
C VAL A 70 11.79 4.64 -13.66
N PHE A 71 10.49 4.89 -13.47
CA PHE A 71 9.64 5.47 -14.51
C PHE A 71 10.07 6.88 -14.92
N CYS A 72 10.44 7.73 -13.96
CA CYS A 72 10.97 9.05 -14.27
C CYS A 72 12.26 8.96 -15.09
N ILE A 73 13.18 8.05 -14.76
CA ILE A 73 14.42 7.87 -15.54
C ILE A 73 14.12 7.40 -16.96
N ILE A 74 13.24 6.41 -17.14
CA ILE A 74 12.84 5.92 -18.47
C ILE A 74 12.21 7.05 -19.30
N GLY A 75 11.28 7.82 -18.72
CA GLY A 75 10.68 8.97 -19.41
C GLY A 75 11.68 10.07 -19.74
N PHE A 76 12.65 10.33 -18.85
CA PHE A 76 13.69 11.32 -19.07
C PHE A 76 14.66 10.91 -20.18
N ILE A 77 14.95 9.60 -20.34
CA ILE A 77 15.77 9.07 -21.44
C ILE A 77 14.96 9.01 -22.75
N GLY A 78 13.68 8.67 -22.68
CA GLY A 78 12.81 8.59 -23.86
C GLY A 78 12.56 9.95 -24.52
N THR A 79 12.49 11.03 -23.74
CA THR A 79 12.22 12.37 -24.28
C THR A 79 13.28 12.87 -25.28
N PRO A 80 14.59 12.87 -24.98
CA PRO A 80 15.61 13.26 -25.96
C PRO A 80 15.67 12.31 -27.16
N PHE A 81 15.23 11.05 -27.02
CA PHE A 81 15.12 10.14 -28.15
C PHE A 81 14.02 10.59 -29.13
N VAL A 82 12.85 11.00 -28.61
CA VAL A 82 11.77 11.57 -29.43
C VAL A 82 12.21 12.89 -30.08
N PHE A 83 12.83 13.79 -29.30
CA PHE A 83 13.36 15.05 -29.84
C PHE A 83 14.46 14.82 -30.89
N GLY A 84 15.38 13.89 -30.63
CA GLY A 84 16.45 13.53 -31.55
C GLY A 84 15.91 12.95 -32.86
N GLY A 85 14.91 12.07 -32.78
CA GLY A 85 14.21 11.54 -33.96
C GLY A 85 13.55 12.64 -34.79
N LEU A 86 13.04 13.70 -34.14
CA LEU A 86 12.42 14.84 -34.81
C LEU A 86 13.43 15.76 -35.52
N LEU A 87 14.68 15.79 -35.06
CA LEU A 87 15.77 16.56 -35.70
C LEU A 87 16.29 15.88 -36.98
N ILE A 88 16.10 14.58 -37.12
CA ILE A 88 16.52 13.84 -38.31
C ILE A 88 15.54 14.13 -39.46
N PRO A 89 16.01 14.72 -40.59
CA PRO A 89 15.12 15.14 -41.68
C PRO A 89 14.30 14.00 -42.28
N SER A 90 14.88 12.79 -42.40
CA SER A 90 14.21 11.62 -42.98
C SER A 90 13.06 11.10 -42.13
N ALA A 91 13.23 11.07 -40.80
CA ALA A 91 12.15 10.68 -39.88
C ALA A 91 11.05 11.76 -39.83
N ARG A 92 11.45 13.05 -39.87
CA ARG A 92 10.52 14.16 -39.88
C ARG A 92 9.63 14.18 -41.13
N THR A 93 10.20 14.01 -42.33
CA THR A 93 9.41 14.02 -43.57
C THR A 93 8.42 12.86 -43.62
N PHE A 94 8.82 11.68 -43.15
CA PHE A 94 7.94 10.52 -43.02
C PHE A 94 6.73 10.82 -42.12
N LEU A 95 6.97 11.40 -40.93
CA LEU A 95 5.90 11.78 -40.00
C LEU A 95 4.97 12.86 -40.58
N ILE A 96 5.51 13.84 -41.28
CA ILE A 96 4.72 14.90 -41.93
C ILE A 96 3.86 14.32 -43.07
N GLN A 97 4.35 13.35 -43.82
CA GLN A 97 3.57 12.70 -44.88
C GLN A 97 2.42 11.84 -44.31
N GLN A 98 2.63 11.20 -43.15
CA GLN A 98 1.61 10.36 -42.52
C GLN A 98 0.58 11.15 -41.73
N TYR A 99 1.01 12.15 -40.94
CA TYR A 99 0.18 12.84 -39.95
C TYR A 99 -0.01 14.34 -40.21
N GLY A 100 0.65 14.89 -41.22
CA GLY A 100 0.57 16.30 -41.59
C GLY A 100 1.57 17.21 -40.85
N LEU A 101 1.63 18.47 -41.28
CA LEU A 101 2.61 19.45 -40.79
C LEU A 101 2.40 19.85 -39.32
N LEU A 102 1.14 19.82 -38.85
CA LEU A 102 0.77 20.17 -37.48
C LEU A 102 1.20 19.12 -36.44
N PHE A 103 1.53 17.91 -36.88
CA PHE A 103 1.97 16.85 -35.98
C PHE A 103 3.24 17.24 -35.23
N VAL A 104 4.24 17.79 -35.95
CA VAL A 104 5.55 18.19 -35.40
C VAL A 104 5.44 19.15 -34.21
N PRO A 105 4.80 20.33 -34.33
CA PRO A 105 4.69 21.25 -33.19
C PRO A 105 3.86 20.66 -32.03
N ILE A 106 2.83 19.86 -32.32
CA ILE A 106 2.02 19.21 -31.29
C ILE A 106 2.86 18.18 -30.52
N THR A 107 3.68 17.37 -31.20
CA THR A 107 4.57 16.39 -30.54
C THR A 107 5.60 17.09 -29.65
N ILE A 108 6.18 18.19 -30.10
CA ILE A 108 7.12 18.99 -29.29
C ILE A 108 6.42 19.52 -28.04
N LEU A 109 5.26 20.15 -28.20
CA LEU A 109 4.48 20.70 -27.10
C LEU A 109 4.06 19.62 -26.10
N SER A 110 3.56 18.49 -26.60
CA SER A 110 3.18 17.33 -25.78
C SER A 110 4.37 16.74 -25.04
N SER A 111 5.57 16.74 -25.64
CA SER A 111 6.80 16.25 -24.99
C SER A 111 7.22 17.18 -23.84
N LEU A 112 7.13 18.50 -24.03
CA LEU A 112 7.40 19.48 -22.98
C LEU A 112 6.40 19.35 -21.81
N LEU A 113 5.11 19.23 -22.12
CA LEU A 113 4.07 19.00 -21.12
C LEU A 113 4.30 17.68 -20.37
N GLY A 114 4.69 16.62 -21.08
CA GLY A 114 5.08 15.34 -20.50
C GLY A 114 6.26 15.49 -19.53
N LEU A 115 7.28 16.28 -19.89
CA LEU A 115 8.43 16.55 -19.03
C LEU A 115 8.04 17.29 -17.75
N ILE A 116 7.16 18.30 -17.86
CA ILE A 116 6.61 19.05 -16.72
C ILE A 116 5.86 18.10 -15.78
N GLY A 117 5.03 17.21 -16.34
CA GLY A 117 4.34 16.16 -15.59
C GLY A 117 5.32 15.21 -14.88
N LEU A 118 6.38 14.80 -15.57
CA LEU A 118 7.43 13.93 -15.02
C LEU A 118 8.16 14.58 -13.84
N ILE A 119 8.50 15.87 -13.96
CA ILE A 119 9.12 16.66 -12.89
C ILE A 119 8.16 16.78 -11.69
N GLY A 120 6.87 17.00 -11.96
CA GLY A 120 5.83 16.99 -10.93
C GLY A 120 5.73 15.66 -10.18
N CYS A 121 5.76 14.55 -10.91
CA CYS A 121 5.80 13.19 -10.37
C CYS A 121 7.07 12.93 -9.56
N TRP A 122 8.25 13.38 -10.02
CA TRP A 122 9.51 13.26 -9.29
C TRP A 122 9.42 13.99 -7.94
N LYS A 123 8.86 15.20 -7.92
CA LYS A 123 8.66 15.99 -6.70
C LYS A 123 7.53 15.45 -5.80
N MET A 124 6.90 14.34 -6.17
CA MET A 124 5.80 13.70 -5.41
C MET A 124 4.64 14.65 -5.12
N ARG A 125 4.34 15.57 -6.05
CA ARG A 125 3.21 16.50 -5.92
C ARG A 125 1.98 15.89 -6.56
N LYS A 126 0.83 15.98 -5.87
CA LYS A 126 -0.49 15.53 -6.36
C LYS A 126 -0.82 16.07 -7.76
N TRP A 127 -0.47 17.33 -8.02
CA TRP A 127 -0.71 17.96 -9.32
C TRP A 127 0.02 17.25 -10.47
N GLY A 128 1.21 16.67 -10.24
CA GLY A 128 1.94 15.92 -11.25
C GLY A 128 1.20 14.66 -11.70
N VAL A 129 0.56 13.94 -10.76
CA VAL A 129 -0.22 12.73 -11.08
C VAL A 129 -1.45 13.08 -11.90
N TYR A 130 -2.19 14.12 -11.53
CA TYR A 130 -3.36 14.58 -12.31
C TYR A 130 -2.95 15.03 -13.71
N PHE A 131 -1.85 15.77 -13.82
CA PHE A 131 -1.35 16.26 -15.10
C PHE A 131 -0.91 15.12 -16.02
N TYR A 132 -0.15 14.16 -15.49
CA TYR A 132 0.25 12.97 -16.23
C TYR A 132 -0.96 12.15 -16.69
N THR A 133 -1.95 12.00 -15.82
CA THR A 133 -3.21 11.31 -16.12
C THR A 133 -3.96 11.96 -17.26
N ALA A 134 -4.15 13.29 -17.21
CA ALA A 134 -4.84 14.03 -18.25
C ALA A 134 -4.10 13.87 -19.60
N MET A 135 -2.78 13.99 -19.60
CA MET A 135 -1.96 13.79 -20.80
C MET A 135 -2.05 12.36 -21.35
N ALA A 136 -2.04 11.35 -20.48
CA ALA A 136 -2.20 9.96 -20.89
C ALA A 136 -3.56 9.71 -21.53
N VAL A 137 -4.65 10.23 -20.96
CA VAL A 137 -6.00 10.11 -21.53
C VAL A 137 -6.09 10.79 -22.90
N ILE A 138 -5.55 12.02 -23.03
CA ILE A 138 -5.50 12.74 -24.30
C ILE A 138 -4.68 11.96 -25.33
N SER A 139 -3.52 11.42 -24.93
CA SER A 139 -2.64 10.66 -25.81
C SER A 139 -3.27 9.35 -26.28
N ILE A 140 -3.95 8.62 -25.38
CA ILE A 140 -4.70 7.41 -25.71
C ILE A 140 -5.84 7.75 -26.69
N GLY A 141 -6.64 8.77 -26.37
CA GLY A 141 -7.75 9.21 -27.22
C GLY A 141 -7.28 9.61 -28.62
N TYR A 142 -6.20 10.39 -28.71
CA TYR A 142 -5.59 10.77 -29.98
C TYR A 142 -5.07 9.55 -30.75
N GLY A 143 -4.38 8.63 -30.06
CA GLY A 143 -3.87 7.39 -30.66
C GLY A 143 -4.99 6.51 -31.23
N LEU A 144 -6.14 6.44 -30.57
CA LEU A 144 -7.32 5.71 -31.05
C LEU A 144 -7.90 6.34 -32.31
N VAL A 145 -7.98 7.68 -32.39
CA VAL A 145 -8.49 8.39 -33.58
C VAL A 145 -7.56 8.22 -34.79
N VAL A 146 -6.25 8.25 -34.56
CA VAL A 146 -5.23 8.11 -35.61
C VAL A 146 -5.02 6.63 -36.00
N GLY A 147 -5.58 5.68 -35.25
CA GLY A 147 -5.48 4.26 -35.53
C GLY A 147 -4.08 3.69 -35.28
N ILE A 148 -3.30 4.27 -34.36
CA ILE A 148 -1.96 3.79 -34.02
C ILE A 148 -2.10 2.43 -33.29
N PRO A 149 -1.65 1.30 -33.85
CA PRO A 149 -2.09 -0.03 -33.44
C PRO A 149 -1.28 -0.66 -32.29
N GLY A 150 -0.73 0.15 -31.38
CA GLY A 150 0.18 -0.34 -30.35
C GLY A 150 -0.50 -0.61 -29.01
N ILE A 151 -1.05 -1.80 -28.77
CA ILE A 151 -1.56 -2.21 -27.43
C ILE A 151 -0.51 -1.97 -26.33
N LEU A 152 0.76 -2.27 -26.64
CA LEU A 152 1.89 -2.04 -25.73
C LEU A 152 2.08 -0.55 -25.38
N GLY A 153 1.75 0.35 -26.29
CA GLY A 153 1.83 1.81 -26.09
C GLY A 153 0.82 2.32 -25.05
N TYR A 154 -0.26 1.58 -24.81
CA TYR A 154 -1.31 1.94 -23.84
C TYR A 154 -1.13 1.26 -22.48
N ILE A 155 -0.57 0.05 -22.46
CA ILE A 155 -0.34 -0.69 -21.20
C ILE A 155 0.62 0.08 -20.29
N LEU A 156 1.72 0.61 -20.84
CA LEU A 156 2.73 1.32 -20.05
C LEU A 156 2.15 2.54 -19.29
N PRO A 157 1.47 3.51 -19.96
CA PRO A 157 0.87 4.64 -19.26
C PRO A 157 -0.24 4.21 -18.29
N LEU A 158 -1.02 3.15 -18.58
CA LEU A 158 -2.02 2.61 -17.65
C LEU A 158 -1.40 2.05 -16.37
N VAL A 159 -0.29 1.32 -16.47
CA VAL A 159 0.45 0.81 -15.30
C VAL A 159 0.98 1.98 -14.46
N ILE A 160 1.56 2.99 -15.10
CA ILE A 160 2.06 4.19 -14.42
C ILE A 160 0.91 4.92 -13.70
N LEU A 161 -0.25 5.02 -14.35
CA LEU A 161 -1.48 5.56 -13.78
C LEU A 161 -1.90 4.80 -12.53
N GLY A 162 -2.00 3.47 -12.61
CA GLY A 162 -2.38 2.62 -11.48
C GLY A 162 -1.43 2.79 -10.29
N VAL A 163 -0.13 2.79 -10.54
CA VAL A 163 0.89 3.02 -9.49
C VAL A 163 0.80 4.44 -8.91
N GLY A 164 0.62 5.45 -9.77
CA GLY A 164 0.48 6.85 -9.37
C GLY A 164 -0.72 7.07 -8.45
N PHE A 165 -1.89 6.53 -8.82
CA PHE A 165 -3.11 6.60 -8.01
C PHE A 165 -3.01 5.79 -6.71
N ALA A 166 -2.39 4.61 -6.73
CA ALA A 166 -2.18 3.81 -5.52
C ALA A 166 -1.34 4.55 -4.46
N ASN A 167 -0.41 5.41 -4.90
CA ASN A 167 0.43 6.21 -4.01
C ASN A 167 -0.14 7.60 -3.68
N LEU A 168 -1.29 7.98 -4.24
CA LEU A 168 -1.83 9.34 -4.14
C LEU A 168 -2.26 9.71 -2.71
N LYS A 169 -2.80 8.75 -1.94
CA LYS A 169 -3.12 8.94 -0.51
C LYS A 169 -1.89 9.24 0.36
N LYS A 170 -0.71 8.85 -0.11
CA LYS A 170 0.56 9.01 0.62
C LYS A 170 1.27 10.33 0.30
N MET A 171 0.88 10.97 -0.80
CA MET A 171 1.42 12.27 -1.19
C MET A 171 0.66 13.38 -0.45
N GLY A 172 1.39 14.38 0.03
CA GLY A 172 0.87 15.55 0.78
C GLY A 172 0.04 16.47 -0.08
#